data_AF-A0A6Y4AN70-F1
#
_entry.id   AF-A0A6Y4AN70-F1
#
_cell.length_a   1.000
_cell.length_b   1.000
_cell.length_c   1.000
_cell.angle_alpha   90.00
_cell.angle_beta   90.00
_cell.angle_gamma   90.00
#
_symmetry.space_group_name_H-M   'P 1'
#
loop_
_entity.id
_entity.type
_entity.pdbx_description
1 polymer ?
#
loop_
_entity_poly.entity_id
_entity_poly.type
_entity_poly.pdbx_seq_one_letter_code
_entity_poly.pdbx_strand_id
1 'polypeptide(L)'
;SKRDEDCTRWRPLLGYIKLIDASRPETIDKYTVEVLAHQENMLLLQMFYDGVLVTETECSERCVDFLKETMFNYNNGEITLAALGNDNLPPSEAGSNGIYEAFEQRLIDFLTTPATASGYESGAIDQTDASQPAAIEAFINSPEFQKNIRMRDIEKNKIGSGSYGTVYRLHDDFVVKIPVNERGIKVDVNSPEHRNCHPDRVSKYLNMANDDKNFSRSAIMNINGKDVTVLVSKYIQGQEFDVEDEDNYRMAEALLKSRGVYMHDINILGNILVKEGVLFFVDGDQIVLSQESRQQRSVSLATRQLEEQIKAHHMIKLKRAETEGNTEDVEYYKSLITDLDALIGEEEQTPAPGRRFKLAAPEEGTLVAKVLKDELKK
;
A
#
# COMPACT_ATOMS: atom_id res chain seq x y z
N SER A 1 24.28 16.99 -17.40
CA SER A 1 23.80 18.39 -17.51
C SER A 1 23.42 18.84 -16.11
N LYS A 2 24.15 19.77 -15.50
CA LYS A 2 23.79 20.38 -14.21
C LYS A 2 22.52 21.19 -14.45
N ARG A 3 21.35 20.65 -14.08
CA ARG A 3 20.19 21.51 -13.82
C ARG A 3 20.41 22.03 -12.40
N ASP A 4 20.71 23.32 -12.30
CA ASP A 4 20.64 24.04 -11.03
C ASP A 4 19.26 23.78 -10.42
N GLU A 5 19.24 23.22 -9.21
CA GLU A 5 18.03 23.00 -8.42
C GLU A 5 17.41 24.37 -8.11
N ASP A 6 16.33 24.75 -8.80
CA ASP A 6 15.60 25.99 -8.54
C ASP A 6 14.74 25.84 -7.27
N CYS A 7 15.41 26.03 -6.13
CA CYS A 7 14.83 25.89 -4.80
C CYS A 7 13.76 26.96 -4.51
N THR A 8 13.59 27.99 -5.37
CA THR A 8 12.49 28.95 -5.21
C THR A 8 11.11 28.33 -5.47
N ARG A 9 11.06 27.18 -6.15
CA ARG A 9 9.83 26.39 -6.39
C ARG A 9 9.24 25.81 -5.10
N TRP A 10 10.01 25.72 -4.02
CA TRP A 10 9.57 25.17 -2.74
C TRP A 10 8.90 26.21 -1.85
N ARG A 11 8.91 27.50 -2.22
CA ARG A 11 8.33 28.59 -1.40
C ARG A 11 6.89 28.30 -0.94
N PRO A 12 5.99 27.76 -1.78
CA PRO A 12 4.65 27.37 -1.33
C PRO A 12 4.70 26.28 -0.24
N LEU A 13 5.50 25.23 -0.44
CA LEU A 13 5.66 24.12 0.50
C LEU A 13 6.21 24.59 1.85
N LEU A 14 7.25 25.43 1.85
CA LEU A 14 7.83 25.99 3.09
C LEU A 14 6.82 26.84 3.87
N GLY A 15 5.96 27.58 3.16
CA GLY A 15 4.85 28.32 3.77
C GLY A 15 3.88 27.40 4.51
N TYR A 16 3.53 26.26 3.92
CA TYR A 16 2.67 25.29 4.57
C TYR A 16 3.36 24.54 5.72
N ILE A 17 4.65 24.20 5.61
CA ILE A 17 5.38 23.59 6.74
C ILE A 17 5.38 24.52 7.96
N LYS A 18 5.56 25.82 7.74
CA LYS A 18 5.47 26.83 8.80
C LYS A 18 4.06 26.94 9.40
N LEU A 19 3.03 26.80 8.57
CA LEU A 19 1.64 26.75 9.03
C LEU A 19 1.34 25.48 9.82
N ILE A 20 1.89 24.33 9.41
CA ILE A 20 1.70 23.06 10.11
C ILE A 20 2.42 23.07 11.46
N ASP A 21 3.64 23.61 11.54
CA ASP A 21 4.35 23.80 12.82
C ASP A 21 3.59 24.71 13.80
N ALA A 22 2.90 25.73 13.26
CA ALA A 22 2.05 26.61 14.06
C ALA A 22 0.63 26.06 14.32
N SER A 23 0.29 24.91 13.74
CA SER A 23 -1.04 24.30 13.83
C SER A 23 -1.22 23.54 15.15
N ARG A 24 -2.46 23.41 15.61
CA ARG A 24 -2.75 22.56 16.78
C ARG A 24 -2.53 21.09 16.40
N PRO A 25 -2.16 20.21 17.34
CA PRO A 25 -1.98 18.79 17.06
C PRO A 25 -3.18 18.16 16.31
N GLU A 26 -4.40 18.52 16.71
CA GLU A 26 -5.67 18.06 16.10
C GLU A 26 -5.83 18.43 14.62
N THR A 27 -5.05 19.41 14.13
CA THR A 27 -5.08 19.90 12.75
C THR A 27 -3.90 19.39 11.93
N ILE A 28 -2.84 18.88 12.55
CA ILE A 28 -1.66 18.34 11.85
C ILE A 28 -2.04 17.05 11.12
N ASP A 29 -2.81 16.17 11.77
CA ASP A 29 -3.28 14.88 11.21
C ASP A 29 -4.20 15.04 9.99
N LYS A 30 -4.66 16.26 9.72
CA LYS A 30 -5.47 16.58 8.54
C LYS A 30 -4.63 16.89 7.31
N TYR A 31 -3.35 17.22 7.49
CA TYR A 31 -2.46 17.46 6.38
C TYR A 31 -1.90 16.13 5.86
N THR A 32 -1.94 15.95 4.54
CA THR A 32 -1.31 14.81 3.88
C THR A 32 -0.53 15.25 2.64
N VAL A 33 0.43 14.44 2.22
CA VAL A 33 1.28 14.65 1.05
C VAL A 33 1.21 13.45 0.13
N GLU A 34 0.94 13.69 -1.15
CA GLU A 34 1.07 12.71 -2.22
C GLU A 34 2.25 13.08 -3.13
N VAL A 35 2.94 12.06 -3.64
CA VAL A 35 4.06 12.23 -4.57
C VAL A 35 3.74 11.50 -5.85
N LEU A 36 3.60 12.25 -6.94
CA LEU A 36 3.26 11.73 -8.26
C LEU A 36 4.49 11.81 -9.17
N ALA A 37 4.65 10.83 -10.06
CA ALA A 37 5.63 10.94 -11.13
C ALA A 37 5.25 12.13 -12.04
N HIS A 38 6.21 13.05 -12.25
CA HIS A 38 6.08 14.15 -13.19
C HIS A 38 7.11 13.99 -14.31
N GLN A 39 7.21 14.94 -15.25
CA GLN A 39 8.15 14.91 -16.40
C GLN A 39 9.56 14.40 -16.04
N GLU A 40 10.32 13.88 -17.01
CA GLU A 40 11.65 13.25 -16.82
C GLU A 40 12.48 13.83 -15.66
N ASN A 41 12.69 13.00 -14.63
CA ASN A 41 13.44 13.25 -13.39
C ASN A 41 12.85 14.29 -12.42
N MET A 42 11.56 14.61 -12.54
CA MET A 42 10.82 15.46 -11.62
C MET A 42 9.62 14.69 -11.04
N LEU A 43 9.28 14.98 -9.79
CA LEU A 43 8.14 14.48 -9.05
C LEU A 43 7.24 15.66 -8.72
N LEU A 44 5.93 15.46 -8.73
CA LEU A 44 4.96 16.46 -8.29
C LEU A 44 4.54 16.12 -6.87
N LEU A 45 4.90 16.97 -5.91
CA LEU A 45 4.41 16.90 -4.55
C LEU A 45 3.06 17.64 -4.48
N GLN A 46 2.03 16.97 -4.01
CA GLN A 46 0.72 17.56 -3.76
C GLN A 46 0.41 17.48 -2.27
N MET A 47 0.10 18.61 -1.64
CA MET A 47 -0.29 18.65 -0.24
C MET A 47 -1.79 18.88 -0.14
N PHE A 48 -2.43 18.13 0.75
CA PHE A 48 -3.84 18.20 1.04
C PHE A 48 -4.07 18.61 2.49
N TYR A 49 -5.20 19.25 2.76
CA TYR A 49 -5.75 19.44 4.09
C TYR A 49 -7.18 18.89 4.08
N ASP A 50 -7.46 17.88 4.90
CA ASP A 50 -8.77 17.22 5.00
C ASP A 50 -9.29 16.77 3.62
N GLY A 51 -8.38 16.23 2.79
CA GLY A 51 -8.67 15.77 1.42
C GLY A 51 -8.75 16.87 0.35
N VAL A 52 -8.59 18.15 0.71
CA VAL A 52 -8.60 19.28 -0.24
C VAL A 52 -7.17 19.66 -0.62
N LEU A 53 -6.85 19.70 -1.92
CA LEU A 53 -5.54 20.14 -2.42
C LEU A 53 -5.28 21.60 -2.01
N VAL A 54 -4.22 21.84 -1.24
CA VAL A 54 -3.85 23.17 -0.74
C VAL A 54 -2.64 23.76 -1.45
N THR A 55 -1.72 22.92 -1.94
CA THR A 55 -0.60 23.35 -2.78
C THR A 55 0.01 22.18 -3.54
N GLU A 56 0.75 22.50 -4.61
CA GLU A 56 1.57 21.55 -5.34
C GLU A 56 2.92 22.17 -5.70
N THR A 57 3.96 21.35 -5.78
CA THR A 57 5.31 21.79 -6.16
C THR A 57 6.06 20.69 -6.90
N GLU A 58 6.89 21.08 -7.86
CA GLU A 58 7.77 20.16 -8.57
C GLU A 58 9.08 19.98 -7.77
N CYS A 59 9.42 18.73 -7.46
CA CYS A 59 10.61 18.34 -6.73
C CYS A 59 11.47 17.36 -7.55
N SER A 60 12.79 17.39 -7.39
CA SER A 60 13.62 16.28 -7.88
C SER A 60 13.51 15.08 -6.93
N GLU A 61 13.95 13.90 -7.36
CA GLU A 61 14.01 12.70 -6.51
C GLU A 61 14.81 12.92 -5.22
N ARG A 62 15.98 13.57 -5.34
CA ARG A 62 16.84 13.94 -4.20
C ARG A 62 16.11 14.82 -3.18
N CYS A 63 15.27 15.75 -3.68
CA CYS A 63 14.49 16.65 -2.85
C CYS A 63 13.36 15.91 -2.12
N VAL A 64 12.71 14.98 -2.82
CA VAL A 64 11.68 14.14 -2.22
C VAL A 64 12.28 13.28 -1.12
N ASP A 65 13.45 12.67 -1.33
CA ASP A 65 14.10 11.85 -0.30
C ASP A 65 14.41 12.64 0.98
N PHE A 66 14.91 13.88 0.84
CA PHE A 66 15.07 14.78 1.99
C PHE A 66 13.74 15.03 2.73
N LEU A 67 12.65 15.29 2.01
CA LEU A 67 11.34 15.55 2.63
C LEU A 67 10.73 14.29 3.27
N LYS A 68 11.00 13.09 2.73
CA LYS A 68 10.61 11.82 3.36
C LYS A 68 11.27 11.63 4.73
N GLU A 69 12.50 12.11 4.88
CA GLU A 69 13.24 12.00 6.14
C GLU A 69 12.85 13.06 7.17
N THR A 70 12.33 14.20 6.72
CA THR A 70 12.23 15.40 7.58
C THR A 70 10.82 15.94 7.76
N MET A 71 9.88 15.63 6.86
CA MET A 71 8.57 16.28 6.80
C MET A 71 7.41 15.31 6.80
N PHE A 72 7.43 14.27 5.97
CA PHE A 72 6.26 13.41 5.78
C PHE A 72 6.66 11.95 5.54
N ASN A 73 5.79 11.03 5.94
CA ASN A 73 6.00 9.62 5.68
C ASN A 73 5.49 9.28 4.27
N TYR A 74 6.42 8.87 3.40
CA TYR A 74 6.11 8.53 2.00
C TYR A 74 5.01 7.46 1.84
N ASN A 75 4.87 6.55 2.80
CA ASN A 75 3.99 5.39 2.66
C ASN A 75 2.50 5.73 2.89
N ASN A 76 2.21 6.78 3.66
CA ASN A 76 0.85 7.18 4.02
C ASN A 76 0.58 8.67 3.81
N GLY A 77 1.59 9.45 3.44
CA GLY A 77 1.49 10.89 3.24
C GLY A 77 1.35 11.71 4.51
N GLU A 78 1.36 11.08 5.70
CA GLU A 78 1.17 11.79 6.97
C GLU A 78 2.32 12.74 7.25
N ILE A 79 2.01 13.93 7.78
CA ILE A 79 3.03 14.85 8.23
C ILE A 79 3.68 14.32 9.49
N THR A 80 4.98 14.08 9.42
CA THR A 80 5.81 13.55 10.51
C THR A 80 6.88 14.55 10.93
N LEU A 81 6.59 15.86 10.84
CA LEU A 81 7.52 16.95 11.20
C LEU A 81 8.17 16.63 12.55
N ALA A 82 9.40 16.14 12.48
CA ALA A 82 10.01 15.53 13.64
C ALA A 82 10.60 16.63 14.51
N ALA A 83 10.09 16.77 15.74
CA ALA A 83 10.82 17.46 16.79
C ALA A 83 12.06 16.61 17.11
N LEU A 84 13.23 17.03 16.64
CA LEU A 84 14.48 16.40 17.06
C LEU A 84 14.68 16.72 18.54
N GLY A 85 14.38 15.73 19.39
CA GLY A 85 14.96 15.67 20.72
C GLY A 85 16.47 15.69 20.59
N ASN A 86 17.08 16.83 20.91
CA ASN A 86 18.48 16.89 21.28
C ASN A 86 18.62 16.17 22.63
N ASP A 87 18.75 14.84 22.62
CA ASP A 87 18.91 14.03 23.84
C ASP A 87 20.26 14.24 24.56
N ASN A 88 21.01 15.31 24.26
CA ASN A 88 22.35 15.55 24.82
C ASN A 88 22.63 16.99 25.29
N LEU A 89 21.63 17.85 25.54
CA LEU A 89 21.86 19.14 26.22
C LEU A 89 20.98 19.27 27.46
N PRO A 90 21.54 19.73 28.60
CA PRO A 90 20.76 19.92 29.81
C PRO A 90 19.73 21.04 29.57
N PRO A 91 18.60 21.01 30.29
CA PRO A 91 17.54 21.99 30.14
C PRO A 91 18.01 23.32 30.75
N SER A 92 18.69 24.15 29.95
CA SER A 92 18.93 25.54 30.30
C SER A 92 18.38 26.45 29.20
N GLU A 93 17.30 27.15 29.56
CA GLU A 93 17.05 28.54 29.21
C GLU A 93 17.51 28.99 27.80
N ALA A 94 16.79 28.55 26.77
CA ALA A 94 16.65 29.27 25.51
C ALA A 94 15.24 29.01 24.97
N GLY A 95 14.59 30.05 24.43
CA GLY A 95 13.19 30.04 24.03
C GLY A 95 12.84 28.96 22.99
N SER A 96 11.54 28.73 22.81
CA SER A 96 10.99 27.76 21.87
C SER A 96 11.57 27.90 20.45
N ASN A 97 12.52 27.05 20.09
CA ASN A 97 12.84 26.85 18.69
C ASN A 97 11.81 25.86 18.14
N GLY A 98 10.88 26.36 17.32
CA GLY A 98 9.81 25.57 16.70
C GLY A 98 10.35 24.47 15.79
N ILE A 99 9.55 23.44 15.49
CA ILE A 99 9.96 22.31 14.64
C ILE A 99 10.35 22.81 13.25
N TYR A 100 9.78 23.94 12.81
CA TYR A 100 10.15 24.64 11.58
C TYR A 100 11.60 25.14 11.57
N GLU A 101 12.13 25.67 12.68
CA GLU A 101 13.51 26.20 12.71
C GLU A 101 14.54 25.08 12.58
N ALA A 102 14.28 23.93 13.22
CA ALA A 102 15.10 22.74 13.08
C ALA A 102 15.05 22.18 11.64
N PHE A 103 13.87 22.19 11.02
CA PHE A 103 13.69 21.81 9.62
C PHE A 103 14.43 22.76 8.67
N GLU A 104 14.31 24.07 8.89
CA GLU A 104 14.95 25.11 8.07
C GLU A 104 16.48 25.00 8.10
N GLN A 105 17.07 24.68 9.26
CA GLN A 105 18.51 24.47 9.37
C GLN A 105 18.99 23.23 8.59
N ARG A 106 18.26 22.09 8.68
CA ARG A 106 18.60 20.89 7.89
C ARG A 106 18.44 21.11 6.39
N LEU A 107 17.47 21.94 6.00
CA LEU A 107 17.31 22.32 4.60
C LEU A 107 18.51 23.15 4.11
N ILE A 108 19.00 24.10 4.90
CA ILE A 108 20.21 24.87 4.57
C ILE A 108 21.42 23.94 4.40
N ASP A 109 21.60 22.97 5.30
CA ASP A 109 22.70 22.00 5.24
C ASP A 109 22.58 21.07 4.00
N PHE A 110 21.37 20.61 3.69
CA PHE A 110 21.08 19.79 2.51
C PHE A 110 21.38 20.55 1.21
N LEU A 111 21.00 21.82 1.13
CA LEU A 111 21.21 22.68 -0.05
C LEU A 111 22.67 23.12 -0.22
N THR A 112 23.44 23.18 0.87
CA THR A 112 24.87 23.57 0.84
C THR A 112 25.82 22.40 0.64
N THR A 113 25.35 21.15 0.80
CA THR A 113 26.13 19.93 0.60
C THR A 113 26.10 19.48 -0.88
N PRO A 114 27.26 19.33 -1.55
CA PRO A 114 27.32 18.82 -2.93
C PRO A 114 26.80 17.39 -3.04
N ALA A 115 25.96 17.11 -4.05
CA ALA A 115 25.47 15.76 -4.33
C ALA A 115 26.65 14.81 -4.63
N THR A 116 27.08 14.04 -3.63
CA THR A 116 28.10 13.01 -3.76
C THR A 116 27.49 11.69 -3.32
N ALA A 117 27.59 10.68 -4.19
CA ALA A 117 27.18 9.32 -3.89
C ALA A 117 27.96 8.78 -2.67
N SER A 118 27.27 8.44 -1.57
CA SER A 118 27.85 7.75 -0.40
C SER A 118 26.69 7.19 0.43
N GLY A 119 26.64 5.94 0.91
CA GLY A 119 27.72 4.97 1.10
C GLY A 119 28.50 5.25 2.38
N TYR A 120 27.99 4.80 3.53
CA TYR A 120 28.70 4.71 4.81
C TYR A 120 28.30 3.38 5.46
N GLU A 121 29.07 2.30 5.24
CA GLU A 121 30.23 1.83 6.03
C GLU A 121 29.95 1.62 7.52
N SER A 122 29.81 0.34 7.89
CA SER A 122 30.08 -0.17 9.23
C SER A 122 31.13 -1.28 9.12
N GLY A 123 32.24 -1.09 9.83
CA GLY A 123 33.19 -2.11 10.30
C GLY A 123 33.69 -3.16 9.30
N ALA A 124 34.90 -2.96 8.79
CA ALA A 124 35.65 -3.92 7.99
C ALA A 124 35.73 -5.33 8.61
N ILE A 125 35.26 -6.35 7.86
CA ILE A 125 35.89 -7.67 7.79
C ILE A 125 35.72 -8.21 6.36
N ASP A 126 36.86 -8.41 5.70
CA ASP A 126 37.15 -9.26 4.54
C ASP A 126 36.34 -9.18 3.24
N GLN A 127 37.13 -9.25 2.16
CA GLN A 127 36.73 -9.35 0.77
C GLN A 127 35.53 -10.27 0.57
N THR A 128 34.49 -9.77 -0.08
CA THR A 128 33.49 -10.63 -0.71
C THR A 128 33.12 -10.04 -2.06
N ASP A 129 33.19 -10.93 -3.06
CA ASP A 129 32.84 -10.73 -4.46
C ASP A 129 31.65 -9.79 -4.66
N ALA A 130 31.70 -8.98 -5.71
CA ALA A 130 30.54 -8.27 -6.21
C ALA A 130 29.38 -9.27 -6.38
N SER A 131 28.45 -9.26 -5.41
CA SER A 131 27.29 -10.15 -5.39
C SER A 131 26.59 -10.02 -6.72
N GLN A 132 26.50 -11.12 -7.48
CA GLN A 132 25.69 -11.14 -8.69
C GLN A 132 24.26 -10.71 -8.32
N PRO A 133 23.61 -9.89 -9.17
CA PRO A 133 22.21 -9.50 -8.94
C PRO A 133 21.35 -10.76 -8.84
N ALA A 134 20.34 -10.73 -7.97
CA ALA A 134 19.42 -11.85 -7.82
C ALA A 134 18.80 -12.23 -9.18
N ALA A 135 18.53 -13.51 -9.42
CA ALA A 135 18.05 -13.99 -10.73
C ALA A 135 16.82 -13.24 -11.25
N ILE A 136 15.91 -12.84 -10.35
CA ILE A 136 14.72 -12.05 -10.71
C ILE A 136 15.07 -10.63 -11.19
N GLU A 137 16.09 -10.01 -10.59
CA GLU A 137 16.60 -8.70 -11.02
C GLU A 137 17.31 -8.82 -12.37
N ALA A 138 18.12 -9.88 -12.55
CA ALA A 138 18.76 -10.16 -13.83
C ALA A 138 17.72 -10.38 -14.95
N PHE A 139 16.61 -11.05 -14.64
CA PHE A 139 15.51 -11.27 -15.57
C PHE A 139 14.77 -9.96 -15.93
N ILE A 140 14.37 -9.15 -14.95
CA ILE A 140 13.64 -7.89 -15.21
C ILE A 140 14.51 -6.89 -15.97
N ASN A 141 15.82 -6.91 -15.76
CA ASN A 141 16.78 -6.07 -16.47
C ASN A 141 17.29 -6.69 -17.79
N SER A 142 16.79 -7.86 -18.19
CA SER A 142 17.20 -8.51 -19.44
C SER A 142 16.66 -7.76 -20.67
N PRO A 143 17.41 -7.71 -21.79
CA PRO A 143 16.92 -7.17 -23.05
C PRO A 143 15.62 -7.84 -23.52
N GLU A 144 15.46 -9.13 -23.22
CA GLU A 144 14.28 -9.91 -23.57
C GLU A 144 13.02 -9.46 -22.82
N PHE A 145 13.15 -9.02 -21.56
CA PHE A 145 12.06 -8.47 -20.77
C PHE A 145 11.75 -7.01 -21.15
N GLN A 146 12.78 -6.21 -21.42
CA GLN A 146 12.65 -4.78 -21.71
C GLN A 146 12.15 -4.46 -23.12
N LYS A 147 12.24 -5.41 -24.06
CA LYS A 147 11.72 -5.19 -25.42
C LYS A 147 10.20 -5.08 -25.43
N ASN A 148 9.66 -4.42 -26.45
CA ASN A 148 8.22 -4.41 -26.73
C ASN A 148 7.73 -5.84 -27.06
N ILE A 149 6.85 -6.36 -26.22
CA ILE A 149 6.25 -7.68 -26.37
C ILE A 149 4.81 -7.52 -26.86
N ARG A 150 4.43 -8.29 -27.89
CA ARG A 150 3.03 -8.35 -28.31
C ARG A 150 2.30 -9.39 -27.49
N MET A 151 1.11 -9.07 -26.98
CA MET A 151 0.30 -10.01 -26.18
C MET A 151 0.12 -11.37 -26.87
N ARG A 152 -0.18 -11.35 -28.17
CA ARG A 152 -0.34 -12.56 -28.99
C ARG A 152 0.89 -13.48 -29.01
N ASP A 153 2.09 -12.94 -28.78
CA ASP A 153 3.33 -13.71 -28.82
C ASP A 153 3.56 -14.49 -27.51
N ILE A 154 2.97 -14.03 -26.39
CA ILE A 154 3.03 -14.67 -25.08
C ILE A 154 1.75 -15.43 -24.70
N GLU A 155 0.66 -15.29 -25.46
CA GLU A 155 -0.64 -15.93 -25.16
C GLU A 155 -0.52 -17.46 -25.00
N LYS A 156 0.31 -18.10 -25.82
CA LYS A 156 0.61 -19.54 -25.75
C LYS A 156 1.26 -19.98 -24.43
N ASN A 157 1.80 -19.04 -23.65
CA ASN A 157 2.43 -19.28 -22.37
C ASN A 157 1.51 -18.97 -21.18
N LYS A 158 0.22 -18.69 -21.43
CA LYS A 158 -0.77 -18.48 -20.37
C LYS A 158 -0.88 -19.74 -19.51
N ILE A 159 -0.79 -19.56 -18.19
CA ILE A 159 -0.92 -20.66 -17.22
C ILE A 159 -2.09 -20.46 -16.25
N GLY A 160 -2.65 -19.25 -16.16
CA GLY A 160 -3.81 -18.98 -15.30
C GLY A 160 -4.38 -17.60 -15.56
N SER A 161 -5.63 -17.38 -15.16
CA SER A 161 -6.27 -16.07 -15.16
C SER A 161 -7.27 -15.97 -14.03
N GLY A 162 -7.33 -14.80 -13.37
CA GLY A 162 -8.28 -14.50 -12.32
C GLY A 162 -8.86 -13.10 -12.45
N SER A 163 -9.47 -12.62 -11.36
CA SER A 163 -10.20 -11.34 -11.30
C SER A 163 -9.31 -10.12 -11.51
N TYR A 164 -8.05 -10.18 -11.08
CA TYR A 164 -7.13 -9.04 -11.08
C TYR A 164 -6.02 -9.14 -12.13
N GLY A 165 -5.85 -10.30 -12.77
CA GLY A 165 -4.79 -10.46 -13.76
C GLY A 165 -4.72 -11.84 -14.42
N THR A 166 -3.90 -11.92 -15.44
CA THR A 166 -3.60 -13.15 -16.20
C THR A 166 -2.11 -13.44 -16.08
N VAL A 167 -1.78 -14.70 -15.81
CA VAL A 167 -0.43 -15.15 -15.49
C VAL A 167 0.15 -15.90 -16.69
N TYR A 168 1.37 -15.51 -17.08
CA TYR A 168 2.11 -16.09 -18.19
C TYR A 168 3.46 -16.59 -17.70
N ARG A 169 3.87 -17.79 -18.11
CA ARG A 169 5.21 -18.31 -17.84
C ARG A 169 6.20 -17.75 -18.86
N LEU A 170 7.24 -17.06 -18.40
CA LEU A 170 8.28 -16.49 -19.26
C LEU A 170 9.66 -16.97 -18.80
N HIS A 171 10.54 -17.29 -19.75
CA HIS A 171 11.92 -17.72 -19.47
C HIS A 171 12.04 -18.94 -18.55
N ASP A 172 11.05 -19.83 -18.59
CA ASP A 172 10.94 -21.10 -17.84
C ASP A 172 10.92 -20.99 -16.31
N ASP A 173 11.60 -20.03 -15.71
CA ASP A 173 11.82 -19.88 -14.27
C ASP A 173 10.96 -18.77 -13.64
N PHE A 174 10.27 -17.95 -14.44
CA PHE A 174 9.47 -16.85 -13.96
C PHE A 174 8.04 -16.88 -14.49
N VAL A 175 7.15 -16.31 -13.71
CA VAL A 175 5.78 -15.98 -14.10
C VAL A 175 5.59 -14.48 -14.05
N VAL A 176 4.82 -13.97 -15.01
CA VAL A 176 4.44 -12.57 -15.08
C VAL A 176 2.92 -12.47 -15.05
N LYS A 177 2.38 -11.82 -14.02
CA LYS A 177 0.97 -11.48 -13.90
C LYS A 177 0.74 -10.10 -14.50
N ILE A 178 0.00 -10.07 -15.60
CA ILE A 178 -0.40 -8.86 -16.31
C ILE A 178 -1.79 -8.46 -15.80
N PRO A 179 -2.07 -7.18 -15.49
CA PRO A 179 -3.34 -6.70 -14.95
C PRO A 179 -4.43 -6.64 -16.04
N VAL A 180 -4.76 -7.81 -16.58
CA VAL A 180 -5.87 -8.08 -17.50
C VAL A 180 -6.60 -9.28 -16.93
N ASN A 181 -7.85 -9.13 -16.57
CA ASN A 181 -8.61 -10.19 -15.92
C ASN A 181 -9.00 -11.30 -16.91
N GLU A 182 -9.61 -12.37 -16.39
CA GLU A 182 -10.12 -13.51 -17.16
C GLU A 182 -11.06 -13.15 -18.33
N ARG A 183 -11.72 -11.98 -18.28
CA ARG A 183 -12.62 -11.48 -19.34
C ARG A 183 -11.88 -10.65 -20.40
N GLY A 184 -10.56 -10.52 -20.29
CA GLY A 184 -9.75 -9.69 -21.18
C GLY A 184 -9.85 -8.19 -20.86
N ILE A 185 -10.40 -7.81 -19.71
CA ILE A 185 -10.57 -6.41 -19.31
C ILE A 185 -9.32 -5.95 -18.54
N LYS A 186 -8.78 -4.79 -18.92
CA LYS A 186 -7.66 -4.16 -18.19
C LYS A 186 -8.12 -3.79 -16.78
N VAL A 187 -7.33 -4.20 -15.80
CA VAL A 187 -7.50 -3.83 -14.39
C VAL A 187 -6.64 -2.59 -14.12
N ASP A 188 -7.25 -1.55 -13.57
CA ASP A 188 -6.52 -0.36 -13.14
C ASP A 188 -6.03 -0.54 -11.71
N VAL A 189 -4.79 -1.01 -11.57
CA VAL A 189 -4.16 -1.29 -10.28
C VAL A 189 -3.95 -0.05 -9.40
N ASN A 190 -4.12 1.15 -9.94
CA ASN A 190 -4.04 2.41 -9.20
C ASN A 190 -5.42 2.88 -8.70
N SER A 191 -6.51 2.30 -9.22
CA SER A 191 -7.86 2.68 -8.83
C SER A 191 -8.12 2.26 -7.38
N PRO A 192 -8.88 3.05 -6.59
CA PRO A 192 -9.22 2.72 -5.20
C PRO A 192 -9.77 1.30 -5.01
N GLU A 193 -10.48 0.77 -6.01
CA GLU A 193 -11.11 -0.54 -6.00
C GLU A 193 -10.12 -1.70 -6.15
N HIS A 194 -8.94 -1.47 -6.75
CA HIS A 194 -7.97 -2.53 -7.07
C HIS A 194 -6.57 -2.28 -6.48
N ARG A 195 -6.41 -1.30 -5.57
CA ARG A 195 -5.09 -1.00 -4.96
C ARG A 195 -4.49 -2.20 -4.21
N ASN A 196 -5.32 -3.14 -3.75
CA ASN A 196 -4.86 -4.36 -3.09
C ASN A 196 -4.04 -5.26 -4.02
N CYS A 197 -4.36 -5.29 -5.33
CA CYS A 197 -3.64 -6.07 -6.34
C CYS A 197 -2.47 -5.29 -6.99
N HIS A 198 -2.09 -4.12 -6.44
CA HIS A 198 -0.96 -3.37 -6.96
C HIS A 198 0.35 -4.19 -6.85
N PRO A 199 1.15 -4.35 -7.93
CA PRO A 199 2.31 -5.23 -7.93
C PRO A 199 3.33 -4.98 -6.81
N ASP A 200 3.56 -3.73 -6.41
CA ASP A 200 4.45 -3.41 -5.27
C ASP A 200 3.96 -4.01 -3.95
N ARG A 201 2.65 -3.87 -3.67
CA ARG A 201 2.02 -4.41 -2.46
C ARG A 201 2.07 -5.93 -2.49
N VAL A 202 1.65 -6.53 -3.60
CA VAL A 202 1.58 -8.00 -3.75
C VAL A 202 2.98 -8.62 -3.66
N SER A 203 3.97 -8.01 -4.31
CA SER A 203 5.38 -8.42 -4.24
C SER A 203 5.88 -8.47 -2.79
N LYS A 204 5.62 -7.42 -2.01
CA LYS A 204 5.99 -7.37 -0.59
C LYS A 204 5.39 -8.55 0.19
N TYR A 205 4.09 -8.77 0.06
CA TYR A 205 3.42 -9.83 0.81
C TYR A 205 3.80 -11.23 0.34
N LEU A 206 4.00 -11.46 -0.95
CA LEU A 206 4.48 -12.75 -1.46
C LEU A 206 5.90 -13.06 -0.97
N ASN A 207 6.78 -12.06 -0.90
CA ASN A 207 8.14 -12.23 -0.37
C ASN A 207 8.10 -12.63 1.11
N MET A 208 7.20 -12.02 1.90
CA MET A 208 6.99 -12.40 3.31
C MET A 208 6.37 -13.80 3.42
N ALA A 209 5.29 -14.05 2.70
CA ALA A 209 4.54 -15.30 2.74
C ALA A 209 5.38 -16.51 2.33
N ASN A 210 6.38 -16.33 1.49
CA ASN A 210 7.30 -17.39 1.05
C ASN A 210 8.66 -17.38 1.78
N ASP A 211 8.87 -16.47 2.73
CA ASP A 211 10.16 -16.25 3.40
C ASP A 211 11.35 -16.14 2.43
N ASP A 212 11.12 -15.42 1.32
CA ASP A 212 12.09 -15.24 0.25
C ASP A 212 11.99 -13.82 -0.30
N LYS A 213 12.96 -13.00 0.07
CA LYS A 213 13.06 -11.60 -0.35
C LYS A 213 13.17 -11.41 -1.87
N ASN A 214 13.44 -12.48 -2.64
CA ASN A 214 13.59 -12.47 -4.09
C ASN A 214 12.51 -13.30 -4.79
N PHE A 215 11.42 -13.66 -4.10
CA PHE A 215 10.34 -14.45 -4.67
C PHE A 215 9.58 -13.68 -5.76
N SER A 216 9.35 -12.38 -5.54
CA SER A 216 8.54 -11.54 -6.39
C SER A 216 9.06 -10.10 -6.47
N ARG A 217 8.77 -9.43 -7.60
CA ARG A 217 9.06 -8.02 -7.88
C ARG A 217 7.94 -7.38 -8.67
N SER A 218 7.76 -6.09 -8.45
CA SER A 218 7.04 -5.22 -9.37
C SER A 218 7.99 -4.79 -10.49
N ALA A 219 7.50 -4.74 -11.71
CA ALA A 219 8.28 -4.34 -12.87
C ALA A 219 7.43 -3.60 -13.90
N ILE A 220 8.07 -2.85 -14.78
CA ILE A 220 7.43 -2.24 -15.93
C ILE A 220 7.78 -3.07 -17.17
N MET A 221 6.76 -3.56 -17.86
CA MET A 221 6.90 -4.33 -19.09
C MET A 221 6.26 -3.58 -20.24
N ASN A 222 6.96 -3.44 -21.37
CA ASN A 222 6.40 -2.81 -22.56
C ASN A 222 5.58 -3.82 -23.35
N ILE A 223 4.25 -3.65 -23.33
CA ILE A 223 3.29 -4.56 -23.95
C ILE A 223 2.51 -3.80 -25.02
N ASN A 224 2.57 -4.28 -26.26
CA ASN A 224 1.95 -3.63 -27.42
C ASN A 224 2.30 -2.13 -27.53
N GLY A 225 3.55 -1.76 -27.17
CA GLY A 225 4.03 -0.37 -27.19
C GLY A 225 3.58 0.49 -25.99
N LYS A 226 2.99 -0.11 -24.94
CA LYS A 226 2.58 0.59 -23.72
C LYS A 226 3.31 0.02 -22.51
N ASP A 227 3.73 0.90 -21.62
CA ASP A 227 4.30 0.49 -20.35
C ASP A 227 3.18 0.03 -19.41
N VAL A 228 3.33 -1.18 -18.89
CA VAL A 228 2.38 -1.84 -18.01
C VAL A 228 3.11 -2.28 -16.75
N THR A 229 2.62 -1.87 -15.59
CA THR A 229 3.08 -2.39 -14.30
C THR A 229 2.63 -3.83 -14.16
N VAL A 230 3.57 -4.75 -14.00
CA VAL A 230 3.34 -6.19 -13.89
C VAL A 230 3.97 -6.72 -12.60
N LEU A 231 3.42 -7.84 -12.12
CA LEU A 231 4.04 -8.60 -11.04
C LEU A 231 4.84 -9.75 -11.65
N VAL A 232 6.12 -9.82 -11.32
CA VAL A 232 7.02 -10.91 -11.71
C VAL A 232 7.30 -11.75 -10.48
N SER A 233 7.12 -13.07 -10.57
CA SER A 233 7.40 -13.99 -9.46
C SER A 233 8.14 -15.24 -9.95
N LYS A 234 8.80 -15.95 -9.05
CA LYS A 234 9.39 -17.26 -9.34
C LYS A 234 8.31 -18.24 -9.80
N TYR A 235 8.59 -19.00 -10.85
CA TYR A 235 7.73 -20.09 -11.27
C TYR A 235 7.94 -21.30 -10.36
N ILE A 236 6.86 -21.79 -9.76
CA ILE A 236 6.87 -23.00 -8.94
C ILE A 236 6.20 -24.13 -9.73
N GLN A 237 7.02 -25.08 -10.18
CA GLN A 237 6.53 -26.35 -10.73
C GLN A 237 6.14 -27.29 -9.58
N GLY A 238 5.08 -26.93 -8.87
CA GLY A 238 4.51 -27.69 -7.76
C GLY A 238 3.15 -28.30 -8.10
N GLN A 239 2.62 -29.11 -7.19
CA GLN A 239 1.24 -29.60 -7.22
C GLN A 239 0.37 -28.67 -6.39
N GLU A 240 -0.92 -28.57 -6.74
CA GLU A 240 -1.89 -27.86 -5.90
C GLU A 240 -1.97 -28.55 -4.54
N PHE A 241 -1.92 -27.74 -3.48
CA PHE A 241 -2.02 -28.23 -2.11
C PHE A 241 -3.49 -28.30 -1.70
N ASP A 242 -3.92 -29.46 -1.21
CA ASP A 242 -5.31 -29.73 -0.84
C ASP A 242 -5.64 -29.10 0.52
N VAL A 243 -6.24 -27.92 0.48
CA VAL A 243 -6.70 -27.16 1.65
C VAL A 243 -8.14 -27.50 2.07
N GLU A 244 -8.82 -28.41 1.37
CA GLU A 244 -10.10 -28.96 1.84
C GLU A 244 -9.88 -29.92 3.02
N ASP A 245 -8.69 -30.51 3.11
CA ASP A 245 -8.23 -31.22 4.30
C ASP A 245 -7.90 -30.23 5.44
N GLU A 246 -8.59 -30.40 6.57
CA GLU A 246 -8.48 -29.54 7.75
C GLU A 246 -7.07 -29.48 8.35
N ASP A 247 -6.33 -30.59 8.33
CA ASP A 247 -4.97 -30.62 8.88
C ASP A 247 -4.01 -29.85 7.95
N ASN A 248 -4.20 -29.99 6.64
CA ASN A 248 -3.48 -29.22 5.63
C ASN A 248 -3.79 -27.72 5.73
N TYR A 249 -5.07 -27.35 5.86
CA TYR A 249 -5.48 -25.96 6.06
C TYR A 249 -4.77 -25.34 7.27
N ARG A 250 -4.83 -26.01 8.42
CA ARG A 250 -4.20 -25.53 9.67
C ARG A 250 -2.69 -25.43 9.54
N MET A 251 -2.05 -26.36 8.83
CA MET A 251 -0.62 -26.29 8.55
C MET A 251 -0.26 -25.06 7.71
N ALA A 252 -1.02 -24.78 6.65
CA ALA A 252 -0.79 -23.61 5.80
C ALA A 252 -1.05 -22.30 6.55
N GLU A 253 -2.13 -22.22 7.34
CA GLU A 253 -2.47 -21.07 8.17
C GLU A 253 -1.38 -20.79 9.21
N ALA A 254 -0.95 -21.82 9.95
CA ALA A 254 0.10 -21.69 10.95
C ALA A 254 1.42 -21.20 10.34
N LEU A 255 1.75 -21.67 9.13
CA LEU A 255 2.94 -21.23 8.41
C LEU A 255 2.85 -19.76 8.00
N LEU A 256 1.74 -19.30 7.42
CA LEU A 256 1.51 -17.89 7.11
C LEU A 256 1.62 -17.02 8.35
N LYS A 257 0.97 -17.43 9.45
CA LYS A 257 1.01 -16.73 10.73
C LYS A 257 2.43 -16.61 11.27
N SER A 258 3.23 -17.68 11.20
CA SER A 258 4.64 -17.65 11.62
C SER A 258 5.50 -16.71 10.77
N ARG A 259 5.09 -16.45 9.52
CA ARG A 259 5.70 -15.49 8.59
C ARG A 259 5.12 -14.07 8.73
N GLY A 260 4.26 -13.84 9.71
CA GLY A 260 3.67 -12.53 10.02
C GLY A 260 2.56 -12.11 9.06
N VAL A 261 2.02 -13.01 8.25
CA VAL A 261 0.98 -12.72 7.26
C VAL A 261 -0.28 -13.56 7.45
N TYR A 262 -1.36 -13.14 6.81
CA TYR A 262 -2.65 -13.83 6.75
C TYR A 262 -3.18 -13.74 5.32
N MET A 263 -3.91 -14.74 4.84
CA MET A 263 -4.43 -14.81 3.47
C MET A 263 -5.93 -15.09 3.49
N HIS A 264 -6.75 -14.11 3.06
CA HIS A 264 -8.22 -14.25 3.09
C HIS A 264 -8.75 -15.34 2.15
N ASP A 265 -8.04 -15.61 1.08
CA ASP A 265 -8.39 -16.58 0.04
C ASP A 265 -7.50 -17.83 0.08
N ILE A 266 -7.06 -18.22 1.28
CA ILE A 266 -6.28 -19.45 1.51
C ILE A 266 -7.03 -20.71 1.03
N ASN A 267 -8.36 -20.70 1.06
CA ASN A 267 -9.23 -21.81 0.64
C ASN A 267 -9.40 -21.93 -0.88
N ILE A 268 -8.82 -21.03 -1.66
CA ILE A 268 -8.94 -21.10 -3.12
C ILE A 268 -7.91 -22.08 -3.66
N LEU A 269 -8.40 -23.13 -4.34
CA LEU A 269 -7.56 -24.11 -5.01
C LEU A 269 -6.63 -23.41 -6.01
N GLY A 270 -5.34 -23.76 -5.97
CA GLY A 270 -4.30 -23.16 -6.80
C GLY A 270 -3.53 -22.01 -6.15
N ASN A 271 -4.00 -21.46 -5.01
CA ASN A 271 -3.28 -20.41 -4.28
C ASN A 271 -2.11 -20.94 -3.43
N ILE A 272 -2.08 -22.25 -3.16
CA ILE A 272 -0.99 -22.90 -2.44
C ILE A 272 -0.47 -24.05 -3.29
N LEU A 273 0.84 -24.04 -3.52
CA LEU A 273 1.54 -25.10 -4.25
C LEU A 273 2.49 -25.82 -3.30
N VAL A 274 2.58 -27.14 -3.43
CA VAL A 274 3.57 -27.95 -2.75
C VAL A 274 4.61 -28.46 -3.75
N LYS A 275 5.88 -28.26 -3.41
CA LYS A 275 7.02 -28.82 -4.15
C LYS A 275 8.05 -29.32 -3.16
N GLU A 276 8.40 -30.61 -3.27
CA GLU A 276 9.42 -31.25 -2.41
C GLU A 276 9.10 -31.11 -0.90
N GLY A 277 7.81 -31.13 -0.53
CA GLY A 277 7.35 -30.98 0.84
C GLY A 277 7.35 -29.54 1.37
N VAL A 278 7.70 -28.55 0.54
CA VAL A 278 7.67 -27.13 0.88
C VAL A 278 6.42 -26.47 0.29
N LEU A 279 5.72 -25.68 1.11
CA LEU A 279 4.58 -24.88 0.69
C LEU A 279 5.02 -23.53 0.12
N PHE A 280 4.46 -23.20 -1.04
CA PHE A 280 4.60 -21.93 -1.73
C PHE A 280 3.23 -21.27 -1.86
N PHE A 281 3.14 -20.03 -1.38
CA PHE A 281 1.93 -19.23 -1.48
C PHE A 281 2.01 -18.39 -2.74
N VAL A 282 1.01 -18.54 -3.60
CA VAL A 282 0.87 -17.82 -4.87
C VAL A 282 -0.45 -17.04 -4.86
N ASP A 283 -0.56 -16.04 -5.72
CA ASP A 283 -1.65 -15.05 -5.72
C ASP A 283 -1.78 -14.23 -4.43
N GLY A 284 -0.91 -13.24 -4.27
CA GLY A 284 -0.84 -12.43 -3.04
C GLY A 284 -1.81 -11.25 -2.94
N ASP A 285 -2.84 -11.20 -3.78
CA ASP A 285 -3.76 -10.04 -3.86
C ASP A 285 -4.51 -9.81 -2.55
N GLN A 286 -4.85 -10.89 -1.83
CA GLN A 286 -5.55 -10.85 -0.55
C GLN A 286 -4.70 -11.31 0.65
N ILE A 287 -3.37 -11.30 0.49
CA ILE A 287 -2.46 -11.44 1.61
C ILE A 287 -2.35 -10.09 2.35
N VAL A 288 -2.40 -10.16 3.68
CA VAL A 288 -2.37 -9.04 4.62
C VAL A 288 -1.47 -9.38 5.81
N LEU A 289 -1.28 -8.45 6.74
CA LEU A 289 -0.57 -8.73 7.98
C LEU A 289 -1.40 -9.64 8.89
N SER A 290 -0.72 -10.57 9.57
CA SER A 290 -1.31 -11.37 10.65
C SER A 290 -1.75 -10.50 11.83
N GLN A 291 -2.66 -11.01 12.66
CA GLN A 291 -3.14 -10.32 13.85
C GLN A 291 -1.99 -9.83 14.76
N GLU A 292 -0.98 -10.67 14.99
CA GLU A 292 0.17 -10.33 15.83
C GLU A 292 1.03 -9.24 15.19
N SER A 293 1.29 -9.32 13.89
CA SER A 293 2.06 -8.30 13.17
C SER A 293 1.35 -6.94 13.13
N ARG A 294 0.02 -6.91 13.20
CA ARG A 294 -0.76 -5.66 13.30
C ARG A 294 -0.57 -4.92 14.62
N GLN A 295 -0.20 -5.63 15.69
CA GLN A 295 0.10 -4.98 16.99
C GLN A 295 1.37 -4.14 16.95
N GLN A 296 2.29 -4.48 16.05
CA GLN A 296 3.59 -3.79 15.91
C GLN A 296 3.59 -2.74 14.81
N ARG A 297 2.63 -2.79 13.88
CA ARG A 297 2.60 -1.96 12.68
C ARG A 297 1.18 -1.73 12.19
N SER A 298 0.85 -0.49 11.84
CA SER A 298 -0.42 -0.16 11.20
C SER A 298 -0.55 -0.78 9.81
N VAL A 299 -1.77 -1.23 9.47
CA VAL A 299 -2.11 -1.73 8.13
C VAL A 299 -2.24 -0.58 7.13
N SER A 300 -1.91 -0.83 5.86
CA SER A 300 -2.06 0.17 4.80
C SER A 300 -3.53 0.47 4.49
N LEU A 301 -3.81 1.65 3.92
CA LEU A 301 -5.16 2.00 3.45
C LEU A 301 -5.72 0.96 2.48
N ALA A 302 -4.91 0.46 1.54
CA ALA A 302 -5.33 -0.60 0.61
C ALA A 302 -5.71 -1.91 1.32
N THR A 303 -5.13 -2.20 2.49
CA THR A 303 -5.51 -3.36 3.30
C THR A 303 -6.86 -3.12 3.99
N ARG A 304 -7.07 -1.93 4.59
CA ARG A 304 -8.36 -1.58 5.18
C ARG A 304 -9.50 -1.63 4.16
N GLN A 305 -9.28 -1.03 2.98
CA GLN A 305 -10.26 -1.02 1.89
C GLN A 305 -10.58 -2.43 1.38
N LEU A 306 -9.58 -3.30 1.25
CA LEU A 306 -9.80 -4.71 0.91
C LEU A 306 -10.68 -5.40 1.95
N GLU A 307 -10.34 -5.26 3.23
CA GLU A 307 -11.07 -5.92 4.33
C GLU A 307 -12.50 -5.39 4.47
N GLU A 308 -12.73 -4.10 4.27
CA GLU A 308 -14.06 -3.50 4.20
C GLU A 308 -14.89 -4.10 3.04
N GLN A 309 -14.27 -4.28 1.87
CA GLN A 309 -14.94 -4.91 0.72
C GLN A 309 -15.28 -6.39 0.99
N ILE A 310 -14.36 -7.15 1.59
CA ILE A 310 -14.57 -8.55 1.99
C ILE A 310 -15.71 -8.64 3.01
N LYS A 311 -15.68 -7.82 4.07
CA LYS A 311 -16.73 -7.75 5.09
C LYS A 311 -18.09 -7.43 4.47
N ALA A 312 -18.15 -6.41 3.61
CA ALA A 312 -19.38 -6.05 2.91
C ALA A 312 -19.92 -7.20 2.04
N HIS A 313 -19.04 -7.92 1.34
CA HIS A 313 -19.43 -9.10 0.56
C HIS A 313 -20.04 -10.19 1.43
N HIS A 314 -19.38 -10.56 2.55
CA HIS A 314 -19.90 -11.55 3.48
C HIS A 314 -21.23 -11.12 4.11
N MET A 315 -21.40 -9.85 4.47
CA MET A 315 -22.67 -9.33 5.00
C MET A 315 -23.82 -9.41 3.99
N ILE A 316 -23.56 -9.16 2.70
CA ILE A 316 -24.56 -9.30 1.64
C ILE A 316 -24.98 -10.77 1.50
N LYS A 317 -24.00 -11.68 1.50
CA LYS A 317 -24.24 -13.13 1.41
C LYS A 317 -25.01 -13.67 2.61
N LEU A 318 -24.66 -13.22 3.82
CA LEU A 318 -25.37 -13.54 5.05
C LEU A 318 -26.85 -13.13 4.96
N LYS A 319 -27.15 -11.87 4.60
CA LYS A 319 -28.54 -11.39 4.45
C LYS A 319 -29.33 -12.20 3.43
N ARG A 320 -28.68 -12.61 2.35
CA ARG A 320 -29.29 -13.46 1.33
C ARG A 320 -29.62 -14.84 1.88
N ALA A 321 -28.68 -15.48 2.56
CA ALA A 321 -28.87 -16.78 3.20
C ALA A 321 -29.99 -16.75 4.26
N GLU A 322 -30.06 -15.68 5.08
CA GLU A 322 -31.15 -15.45 6.03
C GLU A 322 -32.51 -15.34 5.34
N THR A 323 -32.57 -14.66 4.19
CA THR A 323 -33.79 -14.50 3.39
C THR A 323 -34.23 -15.82 2.75
N GLU A 324 -33.26 -16.63 2.30
CA GLU A 324 -33.50 -17.94 1.67
C GLU A 324 -33.74 -19.06 2.70
N GLY A 325 -33.52 -18.79 4.00
CA GLY A 325 -33.65 -19.77 5.08
C GLY A 325 -32.55 -20.85 5.06
N ASN A 326 -31.40 -20.57 4.44
CA ASN A 326 -30.27 -21.50 4.39
C ASN A 326 -29.43 -21.40 5.68
N THR A 327 -29.69 -22.29 6.64
CA THR A 327 -29.02 -22.27 7.95
C THR A 327 -27.52 -22.51 7.88
N GLU A 328 -27.06 -23.34 6.93
CA GLU A 328 -25.64 -23.67 6.75
C GLU A 328 -24.85 -22.44 6.27
N ASP A 329 -25.34 -21.76 5.24
CA ASP A 329 -24.72 -20.52 4.75
C ASP A 329 -24.75 -19.41 5.82
N VAL A 330 -25.81 -19.33 6.63
CA VAL A 330 -25.90 -18.36 7.72
C VAL A 330 -24.80 -18.59 8.75
N GLU A 331 -24.57 -19.84 9.18
CA GLU A 331 -23.49 -20.17 10.11
C GLU A 331 -22.12 -19.90 9.50
N TYR A 332 -21.92 -20.31 8.24
CA TYR A 332 -20.68 -20.08 7.51
C TYR A 332 -20.31 -18.60 7.38
N TYR A 333 -21.21 -17.76 6.85
CA TYR A 333 -20.92 -16.34 6.66
C TYR A 333 -20.81 -15.57 7.99
N LYS A 334 -21.49 -16.01 9.05
CA LYS A 334 -21.27 -15.46 10.39
C LYS A 334 -19.86 -15.76 10.89
N SER A 335 -19.39 -17.01 10.76
CA SER A 335 -18.03 -17.38 11.14
C SER A 335 -16.99 -16.51 10.43
N LEU A 336 -17.10 -16.37 9.10
CA LEU A 336 -16.16 -15.56 8.32
C LEU A 336 -16.11 -14.08 8.76
N ILE A 337 -17.24 -13.50 9.14
CA ILE A 337 -17.29 -12.12 9.65
C ILE A 337 -16.62 -12.04 11.03
N THR A 338 -16.91 -12.99 11.92
CA THR A 338 -16.29 -13.06 13.25
C THR A 338 -14.77 -13.23 13.15
N ASP A 339 -14.29 -14.10 12.27
CA ASP A 339 -12.87 -14.33 12.05
C ASP A 339 -12.17 -13.08 11.49
N LEU A 340 -12.83 -12.37 10.57
CA LEU A 340 -12.35 -11.10 10.02
C LEU A 340 -12.27 -10.02 11.10
N ASP A 341 -13.30 -9.88 11.94
CA ASP A 341 -13.34 -8.90 13.02
C ASP A 341 -12.24 -9.18 14.06
N ALA A 342 -12.03 -10.46 14.38
CA ALA A 342 -10.94 -10.90 15.24
C ALA A 342 -9.55 -10.58 14.65
N LEU A 343 -9.36 -10.77 13.33
CA LEU A 343 -8.12 -10.42 12.64
C LEU A 343 -7.85 -8.91 12.67
N ILE A 344 -8.88 -8.09 12.45
CA ILE A 344 -8.78 -6.62 12.43
C ILE A 344 -8.57 -6.07 13.85
N GLY A 345 -9.07 -6.76 14.87
CA GLY A 345 -9.07 -6.31 16.26
C GLY A 345 -10.26 -5.43 16.60
N GLU A 346 -11.35 -5.52 15.84
CA GLU A 346 -12.66 -5.00 16.25
C GLU A 346 -13.27 -6.01 17.23
N GLU A 347 -13.18 -5.77 18.54
CA GLU A 347 -14.02 -6.52 19.48
C GLU A 347 -15.49 -6.35 19.06
N GLU A 348 -16.25 -7.46 19.09
CA GLU A 348 -17.71 -7.45 18.90
C GLU A 348 -18.30 -6.28 19.69
N GLN A 349 -18.73 -5.23 18.99
CA GLN A 349 -19.72 -4.33 19.57
C GLN A 349 -20.99 -5.17 19.72
N THR A 350 -21.11 -5.81 20.88
CA THR A 350 -22.39 -6.31 21.38
C THR A 350 -23.35 -5.13 21.22
N PRO A 351 -24.43 -5.25 20.43
CA PRO A 351 -25.35 -4.15 20.26
C PRO A 351 -25.86 -3.80 21.65
N ALA A 352 -25.45 -2.64 22.17
CA ALA A 352 -25.85 -2.20 23.49
C ALA A 352 -27.38 -2.31 23.58
N PRO A 353 -27.93 -2.94 24.63
CA PRO A 353 -29.35 -3.19 24.71
C PRO A 353 -30.11 -1.87 24.66
N GLY A 354 -30.81 -1.65 23.54
CA GLY A 354 -31.89 -0.70 23.39
C GLY A 354 -31.66 0.72 23.90
N ARG A 355 -30.77 1.50 23.27
CA ARG A 355 -31.05 2.93 23.14
C ARG A 355 -31.98 3.13 21.95
N ARG A 356 -33.29 3.15 22.23
CA ARG A 356 -34.28 3.76 21.34
C ARG A 356 -33.84 5.20 21.10
N PHE A 357 -33.24 5.46 19.94
CA PHE A 357 -33.23 6.80 19.38
C PHE A 357 -34.69 7.18 19.14
N LYS A 358 -35.26 7.99 20.03
CA LYS A 358 -36.38 8.84 19.63
C LYS A 358 -35.82 9.77 18.57
N LEU A 359 -36.17 9.53 17.32
CA LEU A 359 -36.13 10.56 16.30
C LEU A 359 -36.94 11.73 16.84
N ALA A 360 -36.25 12.79 17.29
CA ALA A 360 -36.89 14.08 17.40
C ALA A 360 -37.27 14.48 15.97
N ALA A 361 -38.54 14.84 15.77
CA ALA A 361 -38.98 15.44 14.52
C ALA A 361 -38.07 16.65 14.20
N PRO A 362 -37.71 16.87 12.93
CA PRO A 362 -36.79 17.95 12.58
C PRO A 362 -37.41 19.28 13.01
N GLU A 363 -36.75 19.98 13.94
CA GLU A 363 -37.04 21.39 14.16
C GLU A 363 -36.61 22.15 12.91
N GLU A 364 -37.60 22.73 12.22
CA GLU A 364 -37.43 23.56 11.05
C GLU A 364 -36.43 24.69 11.33
N GLY A 365 -35.26 24.60 10.70
CA GLY A 365 -34.22 25.62 10.74
C GLY A 365 -34.72 26.95 10.19
N THR A 366 -35.17 27.82 11.09
CA THR A 366 -35.77 29.13 10.82
C THR A 366 -34.79 30.16 10.26
N LEU A 367 -33.51 29.82 10.17
CA LEU A 367 -32.44 30.68 9.67
C LEU A 367 -32.23 30.57 8.15
N VAL A 368 -32.44 29.38 7.56
CA VAL A 368 -32.28 29.16 6.10
C VAL A 368 -33.45 29.79 5.32
N ALA A 369 -34.67 29.76 5.88
CA ALA A 369 -35.84 30.40 5.29
C ALA A 369 -35.81 31.95 5.36
N LYS A 370 -34.97 32.53 6.24
CA LYS A 370 -34.81 33.99 6.36
C LYS A 370 -33.84 34.54 5.32
N VAL A 371 -32.74 33.84 5.05
CA VAL A 371 -31.73 34.24 4.05
C VAL A 371 -32.30 34.16 2.63
N LEU A 372 -33.11 33.14 2.32
CA LEU A 372 -33.72 32.99 0.99
C LEU A 372 -34.85 33.99 0.68
N LYS A 373 -35.45 34.63 1.70
CA LYS A 373 -36.50 35.64 1.50
C LYS A 373 -35.97 37.05 1.22
N ASP A 374 -34.73 37.34 1.62
CA ASP A 374 -34.13 38.67 1.45
C ASP A 374 -33.37 38.82 0.11
N GLU A 375 -32.95 37.72 -0.52
CA GLU A 375 -32.42 37.75 -1.89
C GLU A 375 -33.50 37.74 -2.98
N LEU A 376 -34.71 37.24 -2.70
CA LEU A 376 -35.84 37.26 -3.64
C LEU A 376 -36.67 38.56 -3.61
N LYS A 377 -36.22 39.58 -2.88
CA LYS A 377 -36.83 40.92 -2.82
C LYS A 377 -35.89 42.05 -3.26
N LYS A 378 -34.78 41.74 -3.93
CA LYS A 378 -33.96 42.72 -4.64
C LYS A 378 -34.18 42.63 -6.14
#